data_AF-A0A960PQP5-F1
#
_entry.id   AF-A0A960PQP5-F1
#
_cell.length_a   1.000
_cell.length_b   1.000
_cell.length_c   1.000
_cell.angle_alpha   90.00
_cell.angle_beta   90.00
_cell.angle_gamma   90.00
#
_symmetry.space_group_name_H-M   'P 1'
#
loop_
_entity.id
_entity.type
_entity.pdbx_description
1 polymer ?
#
loop_
_entity_poly.entity_id
_entity_poly.type
_entity_poly.pdbx_seq_one_letter_code
_entity_poly.pdbx_strand_id
1 'polypeptide(L)'
;DETALVGDLDLNDDVILQGAGPGLTVLDGTALSDRILTANADLELRDLTLTGGSAPGFGCALLVDIVSTVLLERVEVLGNHATAAGGAIFALGDTTLQDVLVAGNVGGGTGGGIAMRVDALLMITDSRIEGNSLEAGQGAGIHLGDTSTMILIRSSVEGNRIGSFAPLDLGTGNEGGGIFIDSEAGGSIQRSSVLGNVAQGPASFGGGVRTLGEALVLESTVAWNEAEAGAGVSAGDGAVVFAINSTISLNRDPAPLTAAFAIEAGASALLRAVTVKALPGDVALAAVGGTMVVEDSALDGTCVFLAGATVTSIGGNVAAPAACWTVSGPDLEDEVVPDLALGNLGNFGGGTLTHLPGPGTPLVGHALGACTDFDQRGLPRTDCDSGAVERQAGDPDPIFVDTFESADLSAWSQVIGPD
;
A
#
# COMPACT_ATOMS: atom_id res chain seq x y z
N ASP A 1 33.28 -6.23 0.14
CA ASP A 1 33.97 -7.19 1.03
C ASP A 1 34.51 -6.35 2.19
N GLU A 2 34.97 -6.93 3.31
CA GLU A 2 35.46 -6.16 4.47
C GLU A 2 36.75 -5.33 4.22
N THR A 3 37.14 -5.11 2.96
CA THR A 3 38.39 -4.43 2.62
C THR A 3 38.20 -3.22 1.69
N ALA A 4 36.96 -2.77 1.43
CA ALA A 4 36.66 -1.71 0.46
C ALA A 4 37.37 -1.93 -0.90
N LEU A 5 37.68 -3.19 -1.25
CA LEU A 5 38.62 -3.50 -2.35
C LEU A 5 38.06 -3.09 -3.72
N VAL A 6 36.74 -2.88 -3.78
CA VAL A 6 35.98 -2.52 -4.99
C VAL A 6 35.25 -1.17 -4.84
N GLY A 7 35.44 -0.46 -3.71
CA GLY A 7 35.17 0.98 -3.61
C GLY A 7 33.97 1.42 -2.77
N ASP A 8 33.26 0.52 -2.10
CA ASP A 8 32.28 0.88 -1.06
C ASP A 8 32.97 1.47 0.18
N LEU A 9 32.21 2.24 0.98
CA LEU A 9 32.65 2.73 2.28
C LEU A 9 32.07 1.84 3.39
N ASP A 10 32.95 1.04 3.99
CA ASP A 10 32.62 0.20 5.14
C ASP A 10 32.72 0.99 6.46
N LEU A 11 31.63 1.02 7.21
CA LEU A 11 31.48 1.77 8.46
C LEU A 11 31.43 0.78 9.63
N ASN A 12 32.60 0.53 10.23
CA ASN A 12 32.81 -0.48 11.29
C ASN A 12 32.75 0.09 12.72
N ASP A 13 32.62 1.40 12.85
CA ASP A 13 32.44 2.09 14.13
C ASP A 13 31.16 2.93 14.04
N ASP A 14 30.59 3.31 15.19
CA ASP A 14 29.43 4.19 15.25
C ASP A 14 29.75 5.53 14.59
N VAL A 15 28.98 5.92 13.58
CA VAL A 15 29.27 7.11 12.75
C VAL A 15 28.02 7.93 12.49
N ILE A 16 28.19 9.25 12.53
CA ILE A 16 27.23 10.23 12.02
C ILE A 16 27.82 10.87 10.76
N LEU A 17 27.16 10.70 9.62
CA LEU A 17 27.46 11.41 8.37
C LEU A 17 26.45 12.54 8.18
N GLN A 18 26.90 13.76 8.46
CA GLN A 18 26.11 14.98 8.30
C GLN A 18 26.48 15.69 7.00
N GLY A 19 25.52 15.76 6.08
CA GLY A 19 25.61 16.59 4.88
C GLY A 19 25.11 18.01 5.11
N ALA A 20 25.28 18.85 4.08
CA ALA A 20 24.79 20.22 4.03
C ALA A 20 23.38 20.35 3.43
N GLY A 21 22.75 19.23 3.07
CA GLY A 21 21.47 19.13 2.36
C GLY A 21 21.56 18.13 1.19
N PRO A 22 20.48 17.41 0.84
CA PRO A 22 20.48 16.42 -0.25
C PRO A 22 21.03 16.95 -1.59
N GLY A 23 20.67 18.17 -1.98
CA GLY A 23 21.19 18.80 -3.20
C GLY A 23 22.64 19.33 -3.11
N LEU A 24 23.30 19.23 -1.96
CA LEU A 24 24.64 19.81 -1.71
C LEU A 24 25.68 18.76 -1.31
N THR A 25 25.27 17.68 -0.64
CA THR A 25 26.15 16.58 -0.24
C THR A 25 25.65 15.30 -0.87
N VAL A 26 26.39 14.81 -1.86
CA VAL A 26 26.04 13.63 -2.64
C VAL A 26 27.14 12.60 -2.51
N LEU A 27 26.80 11.41 -2.03
CA LEU A 27 27.64 10.21 -2.14
C LEU A 27 27.23 9.48 -3.41
N ASP A 28 28.06 9.60 -4.44
CA ASP A 28 27.80 9.09 -5.79
C ASP A 28 28.62 7.81 -6.05
N GLY A 29 27.92 6.69 -6.17
CA GLY A 29 28.48 5.36 -6.41
C GLY A 29 28.68 4.99 -7.88
N THR A 30 28.37 5.86 -8.85
CA THR A 30 28.35 5.53 -10.29
C THR A 30 29.66 4.94 -10.81
N ALA A 31 30.80 5.31 -10.22
CA ALA A 31 32.12 4.84 -10.63
C ALA A 31 32.61 3.59 -9.87
N LEU A 32 31.87 3.10 -8.87
CA LEU A 32 32.33 2.05 -7.96
C LEU A 32 32.14 0.64 -8.54
N SER A 33 31.07 0.42 -9.32
CA SER A 33 30.58 -0.95 -9.61
C SER A 33 30.40 -1.81 -8.34
N ASP A 34 30.14 -1.14 -7.21
CA ASP A 34 29.85 -1.70 -5.90
C ASP A 34 28.77 -0.84 -5.22
N ARG A 35 28.42 -1.20 -3.98
CA ARG A 35 27.57 -0.42 -3.10
C ARG A 35 28.21 0.93 -2.76
N ILE A 36 27.43 1.84 -2.21
CA ILE A 36 27.96 3.09 -1.67
C ILE A 36 28.44 2.88 -0.23
N LEU A 37 27.58 2.35 0.64
CA LEU A 37 27.83 2.18 2.07
C LEU A 37 27.54 0.76 2.55
N THR A 38 28.35 0.29 3.50
CA THR A 38 28.07 -0.89 4.33
C THR A 38 28.13 -0.47 5.80
N ALA A 39 27.04 -0.69 6.56
CA ALA A 39 26.94 -0.36 7.98
C ALA A 39 27.11 -1.61 8.84
N ASN A 40 28.30 -1.76 9.43
CA ASN A 40 28.67 -2.85 10.34
C ASN A 40 28.61 -2.43 11.84
N ALA A 41 28.23 -1.18 12.09
CA ALA A 41 27.95 -0.57 13.38
C ALA A 41 26.83 0.48 13.22
N ASP A 42 26.47 1.18 14.31
CA ASP A 42 25.37 2.14 14.26
C ASP A 42 25.69 3.31 13.31
N LEU A 43 24.75 3.63 12.42
CA LEU A 43 24.93 4.64 11.40
C LEU A 43 23.78 5.64 11.39
N GLU A 44 24.15 6.92 11.43
CA GLU A 44 23.23 8.02 11.23
C GLU A 44 23.61 8.82 9.98
N LEU A 45 22.68 8.90 9.04
CA LEU A 45 22.80 9.70 7.81
C LEU A 45 21.84 10.87 7.88
N ARG A 46 22.37 12.09 7.70
CA ARG A 46 21.60 13.32 7.78
C ARG A 46 21.87 14.22 6.59
N ASP A 47 20.82 14.76 5.99
CA ASP A 47 20.90 15.89 5.04
C ASP A 47 21.85 15.63 3.84
N LEU A 48 21.73 14.46 3.21
CA LEU A 48 22.58 14.05 2.08
C LEU A 48 21.84 13.14 1.11
N THR A 49 22.44 12.90 -0.06
CA THR A 49 21.94 11.97 -1.08
C THR A 49 22.89 10.79 -1.26
N LEU A 50 22.35 9.57 -1.33
CA LEU A 50 23.02 8.36 -1.80
C LEU A 50 22.51 8.02 -3.21
N THR A 51 23.39 7.98 -4.21
CA THR A 51 22.97 7.74 -5.60
C THR A 51 23.93 6.92 -6.42
N GLY A 52 23.40 6.21 -7.41
CA GLY A 52 24.20 5.59 -8.47
C GLY A 52 25.03 4.37 -8.05
N GLY A 53 24.81 3.83 -6.85
CA GLY A 53 25.38 2.56 -6.45
C GLY A 53 24.88 1.43 -7.35
N SER A 54 25.78 0.52 -7.74
CA SER A 54 25.47 -0.54 -8.68
C SER A 54 26.36 -1.75 -8.43
N ALA A 55 25.83 -2.79 -7.81
CA ALA A 55 26.58 -3.99 -7.46
C ALA A 55 25.82 -5.26 -7.87
N PRO A 56 26.53 -6.37 -8.15
CA PRO A 56 25.91 -7.67 -8.40
C PRO A 56 25.25 -8.29 -7.14
N GLY A 57 25.27 -7.60 -6.00
CA GLY A 57 24.83 -8.09 -4.70
C GLY A 57 23.55 -7.42 -4.20
N PHE A 58 23.49 -7.23 -2.89
CA PHE A 58 22.37 -6.63 -2.17
C PHE A 58 22.62 -5.15 -1.87
N GLY A 59 21.56 -4.35 -1.66
CA GLY A 59 21.65 -3.06 -0.95
C GLY A 59 22.58 -2.05 -1.61
N CYS A 60 22.32 -1.68 -2.88
CA CYS A 60 23.31 -0.96 -3.68
C CYS A 60 23.57 0.48 -3.24
N ALA A 61 22.67 1.11 -2.50
CA ALA A 61 23.00 2.32 -1.76
C ALA A 61 23.59 1.98 -0.39
N LEU A 62 22.88 1.13 0.36
CA LEU A 62 23.18 0.83 1.75
C LEU A 62 22.88 -0.63 2.07
N LEU A 63 23.90 -1.32 2.57
CA LEU A 63 23.76 -2.59 3.25
C LEU A 63 23.83 -2.38 4.77
N VAL A 64 22.85 -2.88 5.51
CA VAL A 64 22.81 -2.82 6.98
C VAL A 64 23.02 -4.22 7.54
N ASP A 65 24.10 -4.41 8.31
CA ASP A 65 24.37 -5.68 8.99
C ASP A 65 23.41 -5.93 10.17
N ILE A 66 23.28 -7.19 10.57
CA ILE A 66 22.32 -7.64 11.59
C ILE A 66 22.55 -7.01 12.97
N VAL A 67 23.77 -6.59 13.27
CA VAL A 67 24.11 -5.98 14.57
C VAL A 67 23.92 -4.46 14.59
N SER A 68 23.61 -3.85 13.45
CA SER A 68 23.62 -2.40 13.26
C SER A 68 22.23 -1.79 13.39
N THR A 69 22.15 -0.61 14.00
CA THR A 69 20.97 0.25 13.94
C THR A 69 21.23 1.44 13.04
N VAL A 70 20.31 1.72 12.11
CA VAL A 70 20.47 2.82 11.14
C VAL A 70 19.34 3.84 11.23
N LEU A 71 19.71 5.12 11.21
CA LEU A 71 18.80 6.25 11.05
C LEU A 71 19.15 7.04 9.77
N LEU A 72 18.17 7.19 8.88
CA LEU A 72 18.20 8.15 7.78
C LEU A 72 17.22 9.28 8.09
N GLU A 73 17.73 10.52 8.14
CA GLU A 73 16.92 11.72 8.41
C GLU A 73 17.17 12.78 7.34
N ARG A 74 16.13 13.17 6.59
CA ARG A 74 16.25 14.09 5.43
C ARG A 74 17.31 13.63 4.43
N VAL A 75 17.23 12.35 4.07
CA VAL A 75 18.12 11.69 3.10
C VAL A 75 17.36 11.37 1.83
N GLU A 76 18.04 11.41 0.69
CA GLU A 76 17.53 10.88 -0.56
C GLU A 76 18.35 9.66 -0.99
N VAL A 77 17.69 8.56 -1.35
CA VAL A 77 18.32 7.32 -1.85
C VAL A 77 17.80 7.05 -3.26
N LEU A 78 18.61 7.40 -4.26
CA LEU A 78 18.14 7.59 -5.64
C LEU A 78 18.88 6.72 -6.65
N GLY A 79 18.14 6.07 -7.55
CA GLY A 79 18.72 5.51 -8.78
C GLY A 79 19.80 4.44 -8.56
N ASN A 80 19.69 3.64 -7.49
CA ASN A 80 20.63 2.56 -7.17
C ASN A 80 20.12 1.24 -7.77
N HIS A 81 21.04 0.37 -8.18
CA HIS A 81 20.71 -0.86 -8.90
C HIS A 81 21.41 -2.08 -8.29
N ALA A 82 20.63 -2.95 -7.65
CA ALA A 82 21.07 -4.25 -7.15
C ALA A 82 20.58 -5.37 -8.07
N THR A 83 21.48 -6.25 -8.52
CA THR A 83 21.04 -7.41 -9.32
C THR A 83 20.46 -8.56 -8.48
N ALA A 84 20.55 -8.51 -7.14
CA ALA A 84 19.99 -9.53 -6.25
C ALA A 84 18.75 -9.05 -5.48
N ALA A 85 18.88 -8.17 -4.48
CA ALA A 85 17.76 -7.64 -3.70
C ALA A 85 18.10 -6.30 -3.02
N GLY A 86 17.10 -5.54 -2.59
CA GLY A 86 17.29 -4.25 -1.94
C GLY A 86 17.95 -3.26 -2.89
N GLY A 87 17.24 -2.85 -3.95
CA GLY A 87 17.83 -1.99 -4.98
C GLY A 87 18.47 -0.73 -4.42
N ALA A 88 17.83 -0.14 -3.40
CA ALA A 88 18.41 0.92 -2.58
C ALA A 88 19.00 0.37 -1.28
N ILE A 89 18.15 -0.14 -0.39
CA ILE A 89 18.51 -0.54 0.97
C ILE A 89 18.25 -2.03 1.13
N PHE A 90 19.25 -2.75 1.61
CA PHE A 90 19.08 -4.11 2.12
C PHE A 90 19.47 -4.12 3.59
N ALA A 91 18.53 -4.47 4.46
CA ALA A 91 18.74 -4.38 5.89
C ALA A 91 18.46 -5.70 6.61
N LEU A 92 19.48 -6.12 7.37
CA LEU A 92 19.42 -7.22 8.34
C LEU A 92 19.25 -6.69 9.77
N GLY A 93 19.56 -5.42 10.00
CA GLY A 93 19.40 -4.72 11.27
C GLY A 93 18.32 -3.64 11.22
N ASP A 94 17.99 -3.09 12.38
CA ASP A 94 16.91 -2.11 12.54
C ASP A 94 17.21 -0.83 11.74
N THR A 95 16.22 -0.35 11.00
CA THR A 95 16.36 0.82 10.12
C THR A 95 15.18 1.78 10.31
N THR A 96 15.50 3.05 10.55
CA THR A 96 14.53 4.14 10.69
C THR A 96 14.69 5.16 9.57
N LEU A 97 13.59 5.52 8.91
CA LEU A 97 13.51 6.54 7.86
C LEU A 97 12.59 7.67 8.32
N GLN A 98 13.12 8.90 8.36
CA GLN A 98 12.40 10.12 8.71
C GLN A 98 12.63 11.21 7.66
N ASP A 99 11.56 11.70 7.03
CA ASP A 99 11.65 12.65 5.92
C ASP A 99 12.56 12.14 4.78
N VAL A 100 12.49 10.85 4.47
CA VAL A 100 13.34 10.21 3.45
C VAL A 100 12.60 10.01 2.15
N LEU A 101 13.33 10.17 1.05
CA LEU A 101 12.92 9.74 -0.28
C LEU A 101 13.74 8.52 -0.73
N VAL A 102 13.08 7.39 -1.01
CA VAL A 102 13.69 6.22 -1.67
C VAL A 102 13.07 6.09 -3.06
N ALA A 103 13.79 6.50 -4.11
CA ALA A 103 13.20 6.65 -5.44
C ALA A 103 14.03 6.12 -6.61
N GLY A 104 13.33 5.54 -7.59
CA GLY A 104 13.92 5.11 -8.86
C GLY A 104 14.98 4.01 -8.73
N ASN A 105 14.95 3.25 -7.63
CA ASN A 105 15.90 2.16 -7.41
C ASN A 105 15.41 0.86 -8.08
N VAL A 106 16.36 0.00 -8.45
CA VAL A 106 16.11 -1.24 -9.18
C VAL A 106 16.68 -2.42 -8.40
N GLY A 107 15.85 -3.42 -8.12
CA GLY A 107 16.27 -4.70 -7.54
C GLY A 107 16.11 -5.87 -8.53
N GLY A 108 16.86 -6.95 -8.30
CA GLY A 108 16.82 -8.13 -9.17
C GLY A 108 15.82 -9.22 -8.76
N GLY A 109 15.29 -9.18 -7.54
CA GLY A 109 14.40 -10.25 -7.05
C GLY A 109 13.49 -9.84 -5.90
N THR A 110 13.97 -9.12 -4.90
CA THR A 110 13.09 -8.59 -3.83
C THR A 110 13.47 -7.18 -3.42
N GLY A 111 12.49 -6.36 -3.03
CA GLY A 111 12.73 -5.02 -2.50
C GLY A 111 13.42 -4.11 -3.51
N GLY A 112 12.71 -3.65 -4.54
CA GLY A 112 13.28 -2.71 -5.52
C GLY A 112 13.78 -1.43 -4.85
N GLY A 113 13.02 -0.92 -3.87
CA GLY A 113 13.48 0.11 -2.93
C GLY A 113 14.19 -0.50 -1.72
N ILE A 114 13.42 -1.19 -0.87
CA ILE A 114 13.88 -1.67 0.44
C ILE A 114 13.60 -3.16 0.58
N ALA A 115 14.60 -3.92 1.03
CA ALA A 115 14.44 -5.32 1.45
C ALA A 115 14.88 -5.48 2.92
N MET A 116 13.98 -5.97 3.77
CA MET A 116 14.25 -6.35 5.16
C MET A 116 14.33 -7.88 5.30
N ARG A 117 15.17 -8.36 6.22
CA ARG A 117 15.31 -9.78 6.60
C ARG A 117 15.69 -9.92 8.08
N VAL A 118 15.67 -11.16 8.57
CA VAL A 118 16.22 -11.60 9.87
C VAL A 118 15.78 -10.75 11.08
N ASP A 119 14.51 -10.82 11.46
CA ASP A 119 13.95 -10.14 12.65
C ASP A 119 14.07 -8.60 12.69
N ALA A 120 14.49 -7.95 11.62
CA ALA A 120 14.71 -6.50 11.60
C ALA A 120 13.41 -5.68 11.64
N LEU A 121 13.44 -4.55 12.36
CA LEU A 121 12.38 -3.54 12.35
C LEU A 121 12.68 -2.43 11.34
N LEU A 122 11.69 -2.14 10.48
CA LEU A 122 11.66 -1.00 9.58
C LEU A 122 10.64 0.03 10.05
N MET A 123 11.11 1.17 10.55
CA MET A 123 10.23 2.29 10.92
C MET A 123 10.31 3.39 9.85
N ILE A 124 9.17 3.74 9.26
CA ILE A 124 9.10 4.73 8.18
C ILE A 124 8.09 5.81 8.60
N THR A 125 8.54 7.05 8.66
CA THR A 125 7.72 8.18 9.09
C THR A 125 7.93 9.38 8.17
N ASP A 126 6.82 10.02 7.77
CA ASP A 126 6.83 11.22 6.93
C ASP A 126 7.71 11.07 5.66
N SER A 127 7.74 9.87 5.07
CA SER A 127 8.67 9.48 4.00
C SER A 127 7.97 8.95 2.75
N ARG A 128 8.70 8.88 1.64
CA ARG A 128 8.18 8.45 0.33
C ARG A 128 9.05 7.36 -0.28
N ILE A 129 8.43 6.26 -0.72
CA ILE A 129 9.05 5.15 -1.42
C ILE A 129 8.41 5.07 -2.80
N GLU A 130 9.08 5.62 -3.82
CA GLU A 130 8.44 5.87 -5.11
C GLU A 130 9.19 5.39 -6.35
N GLY A 131 8.45 4.88 -7.33
CA GLY A 131 9.01 4.55 -8.65
C GLY A 131 10.15 3.52 -8.61
N ASN A 132 10.22 2.70 -7.57
CA ASN A 132 11.20 1.62 -7.49
C ASN A 132 10.70 0.42 -8.28
N SER A 133 11.61 -0.39 -8.81
CA SER A 133 11.24 -1.47 -9.72
C SER A 133 12.01 -2.76 -9.56
N LEU A 134 11.39 -3.85 -10.02
CA LEU A 134 11.95 -5.19 -10.15
C LEU A 134 11.65 -5.70 -11.56
N GLU A 135 12.53 -6.53 -12.13
CA GLU A 135 12.20 -7.29 -13.34
C GLU A 135 11.21 -8.43 -13.04
N ALA A 136 11.43 -9.14 -11.94
CA ALA A 136 10.53 -10.17 -11.41
C ALA A 136 10.74 -10.34 -9.91
N GLY A 137 9.73 -10.86 -9.22
CA GLY A 137 9.81 -11.22 -7.80
C GLY A 137 8.84 -10.43 -6.93
N GLN A 138 9.30 -9.96 -5.75
CA GLN A 138 8.39 -9.52 -4.68
C GLN A 138 8.75 -8.15 -4.09
N GLY A 139 7.74 -7.30 -3.86
CA GLY A 139 7.91 -6.05 -3.13
C GLY A 139 8.75 -5.02 -3.89
N ALA A 140 8.26 -4.47 -5.02
CA ALA A 140 9.08 -3.51 -5.76
C ALA A 140 9.35 -2.23 -4.97
N GLY A 141 8.41 -1.78 -4.14
CA GLY A 141 8.70 -0.74 -3.15
C GLY A 141 9.44 -1.32 -1.95
N ILE A 142 8.74 -2.15 -1.19
CA ILE A 142 9.20 -2.72 0.09
C ILE A 142 8.95 -4.22 0.12
N HIS A 143 9.96 -4.97 0.54
CA HIS A 143 9.85 -6.39 0.83
C HIS A 143 10.23 -6.68 2.28
N LEU A 144 9.34 -7.32 3.03
CA LEU A 144 9.60 -7.84 4.37
C LEU A 144 9.71 -9.37 4.29
N GLY A 145 10.90 -9.91 4.56
CA GLY A 145 11.13 -11.36 4.60
C GLY A 145 11.45 -11.85 6.00
N ASP A 146 11.45 -13.17 6.17
CA ASP A 146 11.61 -13.84 7.46
C ASP A 146 10.61 -13.26 8.49
N THR A 147 11.05 -13.02 9.71
CA THR A 147 10.31 -12.46 10.84
C THR A 147 10.40 -10.93 10.95
N SER A 148 10.80 -10.24 9.87
CA SER A 148 10.94 -8.78 9.89
C SER A 148 9.61 -8.06 10.05
N THR A 149 9.65 -6.84 10.59
CA THR A 149 8.45 -6.03 10.82
C THR A 149 8.58 -4.63 10.23
N MET A 150 7.46 -4.06 9.79
CA MET A 150 7.39 -2.68 9.30
C MET A 150 6.31 -1.89 10.02
N ILE A 151 6.62 -0.64 10.34
CA ILE A 151 5.66 0.38 10.77
C ILE A 151 5.80 1.59 9.85
N LEU A 152 4.79 1.81 9.00
CA LEU A 152 4.70 2.91 8.03
C LEU A 152 3.65 3.93 8.51
N ILE A 153 4.09 5.16 8.80
CA ILE A 153 3.25 6.21 9.39
C ILE A 153 3.35 7.49 8.57
N ARG A 154 2.21 8.10 8.22
CA ARG A 154 2.14 9.38 7.47
C ARG A 154 3.07 9.40 6.25
N SER A 155 3.16 8.27 5.57
CA SER A 155 4.12 8.04 4.51
C SER A 155 3.43 7.48 3.27
N SER A 156 4.16 7.40 2.16
CA SER A 156 3.61 6.86 0.93
C SER A 156 4.51 5.84 0.22
N VAL A 157 3.86 4.83 -0.38
CA VAL A 157 4.47 3.84 -1.27
C VAL A 157 3.79 3.95 -2.63
N GLU A 158 4.48 4.57 -3.60
CA GLU A 158 3.84 5.11 -4.81
C GLU A 158 4.51 4.66 -6.12
N GLY A 159 3.72 4.21 -7.09
CA GLY A 159 4.21 3.99 -8.45
C GLY A 159 5.32 2.92 -8.56
N ASN A 160 5.46 2.04 -7.57
CA ASN A 160 6.45 0.97 -7.59
C ASN A 160 5.98 -0.16 -8.51
N ARG A 161 6.90 -0.78 -9.24
CA ARG A 161 6.55 -1.66 -10.35
C ARG A 161 7.39 -2.93 -10.42
N ILE A 162 6.71 -4.06 -10.53
CA ILE A 162 7.31 -5.33 -10.97
C ILE A 162 6.99 -5.47 -12.47
N GLY A 163 8.01 -5.35 -13.32
CA GLY A 163 7.87 -5.24 -14.77
C GLY A 163 8.09 -6.56 -15.51
N SER A 164 7.02 -7.20 -15.97
CA SER A 164 7.14 -8.40 -16.84
C SER A 164 7.60 -8.02 -18.25
N PHE A 165 8.89 -8.22 -18.56
CA PHE A 165 9.38 -8.22 -19.95
C PHE A 165 9.94 -9.57 -20.44
N ALA A 166 9.94 -10.62 -19.61
CA ALA A 166 10.27 -11.97 -20.05
C ALA A 166 9.55 -13.03 -19.20
N PRO A 167 9.20 -14.20 -19.77
CA PRO A 167 8.75 -15.36 -19.01
C PRO A 167 9.99 -15.98 -18.34
N LEU A 168 10.55 -15.30 -17.33
CA LEU A 168 11.41 -15.97 -16.38
C LEU A 168 10.48 -16.68 -15.39
N ASP A 169 10.19 -17.93 -15.72
CA ASP A 169 9.57 -18.90 -14.82
C ASP A 169 10.54 -19.16 -13.65
N LEU A 170 10.55 -18.24 -12.68
CA LEU A 170 11.24 -18.40 -11.40
C LEU A 170 10.35 -19.15 -10.39
N GLY A 171 9.21 -19.71 -10.81
CA GLY A 171 8.32 -20.50 -9.95
C GLY A 171 7.66 -19.74 -8.80
N THR A 172 7.81 -18.41 -8.73
CA THR A 172 7.16 -17.51 -7.77
C THR A 172 6.49 -16.39 -8.56
N GLY A 173 5.23 -16.09 -8.22
CA GLY A 173 4.47 -15.03 -8.90
C GLY A 173 5.05 -13.65 -8.62
N ASN A 174 4.70 -12.67 -9.46
CA ASN A 174 5.03 -11.28 -9.15
C ASN A 174 4.06 -10.76 -8.08
N GLU A 175 4.59 -10.37 -6.94
CA GLU A 175 3.79 -10.21 -5.72
C GLU A 175 4.12 -8.91 -4.98
N GLY A 176 3.11 -8.15 -4.57
CA GLY A 176 3.32 -6.94 -3.77
C GLY A 176 4.00 -5.84 -4.59
N GLY A 177 3.31 -5.29 -5.59
CA GLY A 177 3.88 -4.22 -6.44
C GLY A 177 4.40 -3.05 -5.59
N GLY A 178 3.65 -2.65 -4.56
CA GLY A 178 4.10 -1.71 -3.54
C GLY A 178 4.85 -2.43 -2.42
N ILE A 179 4.11 -3.27 -1.68
CA ILE A 179 4.59 -3.90 -0.44
C ILE A 179 4.33 -5.40 -0.50
N PHE A 180 5.36 -6.19 -0.21
CA PHE A 180 5.26 -7.62 0.05
C PHE A 180 5.62 -7.94 1.50
N ILE A 181 4.79 -8.75 2.16
CA ILE A 181 4.97 -9.22 3.53
C ILE A 181 4.99 -10.76 3.50
N ASP A 182 6.11 -11.37 3.84
CA ASP A 182 6.26 -12.83 3.88
C ASP A 182 5.52 -13.45 5.09
N SER A 183 5.43 -14.78 5.12
CA SER A 183 4.61 -15.60 6.03
C SER A 183 4.90 -15.42 7.52
N GLU A 184 6.13 -15.09 7.88
CA GLU A 184 6.54 -14.85 9.27
C GLU A 184 6.69 -13.35 9.58
N ALA A 185 6.50 -12.49 8.58
CA ALA A 185 6.67 -11.04 8.68
C ALA A 185 5.37 -10.33 9.08
N GLY A 186 5.51 -9.09 9.53
CA GLY A 186 4.39 -8.23 9.92
C GLY A 186 4.51 -6.82 9.36
N GLY A 187 3.40 -6.24 8.87
CA GLY A 187 3.37 -4.87 8.38
C GLY A 187 2.22 -4.07 8.99
N SER A 188 2.52 -2.85 9.43
CA SER A 188 1.51 -1.87 9.88
C SER A 188 1.58 -0.61 9.00
N ILE A 189 0.48 -0.31 8.33
CA ILE A 189 0.29 0.85 7.45
C ILE A 189 -0.73 1.77 8.13
N GLN A 190 -0.26 2.90 8.66
CA GLN A 190 -1.08 3.80 9.47
C GLN A 190 -1.06 5.21 8.90
N ARG A 191 -2.24 5.81 8.68
CA ARG A 191 -2.36 7.18 8.16
C ARG A 191 -1.50 7.39 6.90
N SER A 192 -1.39 6.37 6.06
CA SER A 192 -0.44 6.29 4.95
C SER A 192 -1.13 5.92 3.65
N SER A 193 -0.43 6.08 2.53
CA SER A 193 -0.96 5.79 1.20
C SER A 193 -0.13 4.73 0.45
N VAL A 194 -0.81 3.81 -0.23
CA VAL A 194 -0.22 2.83 -1.14
C VAL A 194 -0.89 3.00 -2.50
N LEU A 195 -0.23 3.77 -3.38
CA LEU A 195 -0.87 4.31 -4.58
C LEU A 195 -0.18 3.91 -5.89
N GLY A 196 -0.95 3.51 -6.90
CA GLY A 196 -0.41 3.40 -8.25
C GLY A 196 0.64 2.30 -8.45
N ASN A 197 0.74 1.35 -7.53
CA ASN A 197 1.75 0.29 -7.59
C ASN A 197 1.28 -0.87 -8.47
N VAL A 198 2.22 -1.53 -9.14
CA VAL A 198 1.90 -2.53 -10.17
C VAL A 198 2.68 -3.81 -9.96
N ALA A 199 1.97 -4.93 -9.82
CA ALA A 199 2.52 -6.27 -9.99
C ALA A 199 2.02 -6.82 -11.35
N GLN A 200 2.89 -6.86 -12.36
CA GLN A 200 2.49 -7.29 -13.70
C GLN A 200 2.90 -8.75 -13.95
N GLY A 201 2.02 -9.54 -14.57
CA GLY A 201 2.35 -10.88 -15.07
C GLY A 201 1.28 -11.91 -14.72
N PRO A 202 1.37 -13.13 -15.28
CA PRO A 202 0.48 -14.22 -14.89
C PRO A 202 0.71 -14.59 -13.42
N ALA A 203 -0.37 -14.90 -12.70
CA ALA A 203 -0.36 -15.15 -11.26
C ALA A 203 0.31 -14.01 -10.46
N SER A 204 -0.01 -12.76 -10.81
CA SER A 204 0.44 -11.60 -10.02
C SER A 204 -0.58 -11.24 -8.95
N PHE A 205 -0.10 -10.95 -7.74
CA PHE A 205 -0.96 -10.69 -6.58
C PHE A 205 -0.59 -9.39 -5.88
N GLY A 206 -1.58 -8.64 -5.38
CA GLY A 206 -1.36 -7.50 -4.50
C GLY A 206 -0.58 -6.38 -5.18
N GLY A 207 -1.19 -5.69 -6.13
CA GLY A 207 -0.56 -4.55 -6.81
C GLY A 207 -0.08 -3.52 -5.79
N GLY A 208 -0.91 -3.22 -4.79
CA GLY A 208 -0.57 -2.41 -3.63
C GLY A 208 0.16 -3.21 -2.57
N VAL A 209 -0.57 -4.13 -1.93
CA VAL A 209 -0.07 -4.95 -0.81
C VAL A 209 -0.35 -6.42 -1.06
N ARG A 210 0.69 -7.26 -0.99
CA ARG A 210 0.57 -8.71 -0.88
C ARG A 210 1.10 -9.15 0.48
N THR A 211 0.32 -9.93 1.23
CA THR A 211 0.76 -10.48 2.52
C THR A 211 0.53 -11.98 2.62
N LEU A 212 1.53 -12.69 3.11
CA LEU A 212 1.47 -14.06 3.61
C LEU A 212 1.49 -14.10 5.15
N GLY A 213 1.93 -13.02 5.79
CA GLY A 213 1.94 -12.83 7.24
C GLY A 213 0.86 -11.86 7.71
N GLU A 214 1.16 -11.07 8.75
CA GLU A 214 0.21 -10.11 9.33
C GLU A 214 0.27 -8.74 8.65
N ALA A 215 -0.88 -8.17 8.30
CA ALA A 215 -0.98 -6.81 7.79
C ALA A 215 -2.09 -6.01 8.50
N LEU A 216 -1.74 -4.86 9.08
CA LEU A 216 -2.68 -3.85 9.56
C LEU A 216 -2.72 -2.66 8.60
N VAL A 217 -3.89 -2.35 8.07
CA VAL A 217 -4.18 -1.14 7.29
C VAL A 217 -5.14 -0.28 8.10
N LEU A 218 -4.63 0.82 8.65
CA LEU A 218 -5.36 1.68 9.58
C LEU A 218 -5.36 3.12 9.09
N GLU A 219 -6.52 3.76 9.00
CA GLU A 219 -6.65 5.17 8.62
C GLU A 219 -5.93 5.50 7.29
N SER A 220 -5.89 4.53 6.38
CA SER A 220 -5.00 4.54 5.21
C SER A 220 -5.73 4.36 3.90
N THR A 221 -5.06 4.72 2.79
CA THR A 221 -5.61 4.59 1.44
C THR A 221 -4.79 3.65 0.59
N VAL A 222 -5.43 2.63 0.01
CA VAL A 222 -4.84 1.73 -0.98
C VAL A 222 -5.58 1.90 -2.29
N ALA A 223 -4.99 2.62 -3.25
CA ALA A 223 -5.70 2.99 -4.47
C ALA A 223 -4.86 3.00 -5.76
N TRP A 224 -5.55 2.88 -6.89
CA TRP A 224 -4.92 2.87 -8.23
C TRP A 224 -3.86 1.80 -8.45
N ASN A 225 -3.83 0.76 -7.62
CA ASN A 225 -2.87 -0.31 -7.79
C ASN A 225 -3.36 -1.33 -8.82
N GLU A 226 -2.46 -2.06 -9.46
CA GLU A 226 -2.77 -3.03 -10.51
C GLU A 226 -2.05 -4.36 -10.27
N ALA A 227 -2.81 -5.46 -10.25
CA ALA A 227 -2.29 -6.83 -10.29
C ALA A 227 -3.36 -7.76 -10.87
N GLU A 228 -2.97 -8.96 -11.33
CA GLU A 228 -3.95 -9.93 -11.81
C GLU A 228 -4.95 -10.33 -10.72
N ALA A 229 -4.51 -10.41 -9.46
CA ALA A 229 -5.34 -10.73 -8.31
C ALA A 229 -5.13 -9.79 -7.11
N GLY A 230 -6.22 -9.36 -6.48
CA GLY A 230 -6.10 -8.60 -5.23
C GLY A 230 -5.42 -7.25 -5.45
N ALA A 231 -5.75 -6.55 -6.54
CA ALA A 231 -4.96 -5.41 -7.01
C ALA A 231 -4.62 -4.38 -5.93
N GLY A 232 -5.55 -4.11 -5.00
CA GLY A 232 -5.28 -3.31 -3.82
C GLY A 232 -4.54 -4.09 -2.75
N VAL A 233 -5.26 -5.03 -2.11
CA VAL A 233 -4.74 -5.88 -1.03
C VAL A 233 -5.05 -7.35 -1.34
N SER A 234 -4.04 -8.20 -1.24
CA SER A 234 -4.15 -9.65 -1.41
C SER A 234 -3.55 -10.38 -0.21
N ALA A 235 -4.31 -11.31 0.38
CA ALA A 235 -3.87 -12.14 1.51
C ALA A 235 -3.78 -13.61 1.08
N GLY A 236 -2.59 -14.19 1.19
CA GLY A 236 -2.35 -15.60 0.86
C GLY A 236 -2.55 -16.55 2.03
N ASP A 237 -2.21 -17.83 1.84
CA ASP A 237 -2.31 -18.86 2.88
C ASP A 237 -1.60 -18.46 4.18
N GLY A 238 -2.29 -18.65 5.30
CA GLY A 238 -1.83 -18.27 6.65
C GLY A 238 -1.90 -16.78 7.00
N ALA A 239 -2.16 -15.89 6.02
CA ALA A 239 -2.13 -14.45 6.26
C ALA A 239 -3.28 -13.96 7.14
N VAL A 240 -3.03 -12.88 7.88
CA VAL A 240 -4.03 -12.19 8.70
C VAL A 240 -4.05 -10.71 8.34
N VAL A 241 -5.21 -10.20 7.94
CA VAL A 241 -5.38 -8.79 7.56
C VAL A 241 -6.40 -8.10 8.44
N PHE A 242 -6.02 -6.95 8.99
CA PHE A 242 -6.92 -6.02 9.64
C PHE A 242 -6.99 -4.73 8.82
N ALA A 243 -8.15 -4.41 8.27
CA ALA A 243 -8.41 -3.14 7.61
C ALA A 243 -9.43 -2.34 8.43
N ILE A 244 -9.03 -1.18 8.94
CA ILE A 244 -9.83 -0.38 9.88
C ILE A 244 -9.82 1.08 9.45
N ASN A 245 -10.98 1.73 9.40
CA ASN A 245 -11.12 3.15 9.04
C ASN A 245 -10.35 3.50 7.76
N SER A 246 -10.40 2.65 6.74
CA SER A 246 -9.50 2.74 5.58
C SER A 246 -10.27 2.71 4.27
N THR A 247 -9.69 3.34 3.25
CA THR A 247 -10.25 3.39 1.89
C THR A 247 -9.43 2.51 0.97
N ILE A 248 -10.08 1.55 0.30
CA ILE A 248 -9.46 0.68 -0.71
C ILE A 248 -10.23 0.89 -2.01
N SER A 249 -9.66 1.61 -2.97
CA SER A 249 -10.47 2.04 -4.13
C SER A 249 -9.69 2.17 -5.43
N LEU A 250 -10.40 2.02 -6.56
CA LEU A 250 -9.86 2.24 -7.90
C LEU A 250 -8.64 1.35 -8.20
N ASN A 251 -8.52 0.21 -7.51
CA ASN A 251 -7.52 -0.79 -7.82
C ASN A 251 -8.03 -1.59 -9.02
N ARG A 252 -7.13 -1.85 -9.98
CA ARG A 252 -7.44 -2.42 -11.28
C ARG A 252 -7.01 -3.87 -11.34
N ASP A 253 -7.99 -4.74 -11.54
CA ASP A 253 -7.77 -6.15 -11.79
C ASP A 253 -7.98 -6.44 -13.30
N PRO A 254 -6.93 -6.76 -14.09
CA PRO A 254 -7.08 -7.07 -15.51
C PRO A 254 -7.71 -8.46 -15.77
N ALA A 255 -7.93 -9.28 -14.73
CA ALA A 255 -8.58 -10.59 -14.82
C ALA A 255 -10.02 -10.54 -14.28
N PRO A 256 -10.98 -11.25 -14.90
CA PRO A 256 -12.42 -11.10 -14.61
C PRO A 256 -12.91 -11.77 -13.32
N LEU A 257 -12.03 -12.23 -12.43
CA LEU A 257 -12.40 -12.98 -11.21
C LEU A 257 -11.62 -12.54 -9.97
N THR A 258 -11.10 -11.33 -10.00
CA THR A 258 -10.23 -10.80 -8.96
C THR A 258 -10.70 -9.43 -8.49
N ALA A 259 -10.31 -9.08 -7.28
CA ALA A 259 -10.94 -8.02 -6.51
C ALA A 259 -9.95 -7.00 -5.98
N ALA A 260 -10.46 -5.80 -5.70
CA ALA A 260 -9.68 -4.76 -5.03
C ALA A 260 -9.12 -5.25 -3.68
N PHE A 261 -9.87 -6.10 -2.98
CA PHE A 261 -9.42 -6.82 -1.79
C PHE A 261 -9.72 -8.32 -1.93
N ALA A 262 -8.69 -9.17 -1.83
CA ALA A 262 -8.82 -10.62 -2.02
C ALA A 262 -8.15 -11.41 -0.90
N ILE A 263 -8.78 -12.52 -0.49
CA ILE A 263 -8.19 -13.50 0.43
C ILE A 263 -8.23 -14.92 -0.15
N GLU A 264 -7.14 -15.65 0.03
CA GLU A 264 -6.95 -17.03 -0.41
C GLU A 264 -7.25 -18.04 0.70
N ALA A 265 -7.07 -19.33 0.42
CA ALA A 265 -7.39 -20.40 1.36
C ALA A 265 -6.46 -20.33 2.57
N GLY A 266 -7.01 -20.47 3.78
CA GLY A 266 -6.24 -20.35 5.01
C GLY A 266 -6.00 -18.91 5.50
N ALA A 267 -6.23 -17.91 4.66
CA ALA A 267 -6.16 -16.51 5.04
C ALA A 267 -7.36 -16.07 5.89
N SER A 268 -7.16 -15.04 6.72
CA SER A 268 -8.22 -14.38 7.46
C SER A 268 -8.18 -12.86 7.32
N ALA A 269 -9.35 -12.22 7.28
CA ALA A 269 -9.46 -10.76 7.23
C ALA A 269 -10.59 -10.22 8.12
N LEU A 270 -10.34 -9.08 8.75
CA LEU A 270 -11.35 -8.23 9.40
C LEU A 270 -11.38 -6.87 8.70
N LEU A 271 -12.54 -6.51 8.17
CA LEU A 271 -12.81 -5.20 7.59
C LEU A 271 -13.80 -4.49 8.52
N ARG A 272 -13.35 -3.41 9.15
CA ARG A 272 -14.17 -2.59 10.06
C ARG A 272 -14.16 -1.15 9.62
N ALA A 273 -15.33 -0.57 9.37
CA ALA A 273 -15.42 0.82 8.93
C ALA A 273 -14.52 1.08 7.71
N VAL A 274 -14.61 0.22 6.70
CA VAL A 274 -13.80 0.28 5.47
C VAL A 274 -14.68 0.71 4.31
N THR A 275 -14.19 1.61 3.47
CA THR A 275 -14.79 1.87 2.16
C THR A 275 -14.00 1.11 1.10
N VAL A 276 -14.62 0.10 0.49
CA VAL A 276 -14.07 -0.58 -0.69
C VAL A 276 -14.86 -0.14 -1.90
N LYS A 277 -14.21 0.51 -2.87
CA LYS A 277 -14.87 0.96 -4.10
C LYS A 277 -14.11 0.50 -5.33
N ALA A 278 -14.63 -0.55 -5.97
CA ALA A 278 -14.10 -1.11 -7.20
C ALA A 278 -14.36 -0.20 -8.40
N LEU A 279 -13.67 -0.49 -9.52
CA LEU A 279 -14.02 0.11 -10.79
C LEU A 279 -15.37 -0.46 -11.30
N PRO A 280 -16.10 0.26 -12.17
CA PRO A 280 -17.36 -0.23 -12.71
C PRO A 280 -17.22 -1.59 -13.39
N GLY A 281 -17.92 -2.61 -12.87
CA GLY A 281 -17.90 -3.98 -13.38
C GLY A 281 -16.86 -4.90 -12.73
N ASP A 282 -16.02 -4.37 -11.83
CA ASP A 282 -15.01 -5.15 -11.13
C ASP A 282 -15.52 -5.67 -9.77
N VAL A 283 -14.70 -6.50 -9.13
CA VAL A 283 -15.00 -7.10 -7.83
C VAL A 283 -14.41 -6.22 -6.72
N ALA A 284 -15.23 -5.83 -5.74
CA ALA A 284 -14.76 -5.17 -4.53
C ALA A 284 -14.08 -6.16 -3.59
N LEU A 285 -14.75 -7.28 -3.29
CA LEU A 285 -14.24 -8.31 -2.38
C LEU A 285 -14.25 -9.71 -3.01
N ALA A 286 -13.15 -10.45 -2.84
CA ALA A 286 -13.08 -11.86 -3.18
C ALA A 286 -12.56 -12.72 -2.02
N ALA A 287 -13.12 -13.92 -1.86
CA ALA A 287 -12.59 -14.92 -0.95
C ALA A 287 -12.68 -16.33 -1.54
N VAL A 288 -11.60 -17.11 -1.39
CA VAL A 288 -11.53 -18.52 -1.81
C VAL A 288 -10.95 -19.35 -0.66
N GLY A 289 -11.77 -20.12 0.05
CA GLY A 289 -11.28 -20.96 1.16
C GLY A 289 -10.88 -20.22 2.45
N GLY A 290 -10.76 -18.89 2.42
CA GLY A 290 -10.42 -18.04 3.57
C GLY A 290 -11.63 -17.59 4.40
N THR A 291 -11.35 -16.94 5.53
CA THR A 291 -12.39 -16.37 6.42
C THR A 291 -12.36 -14.84 6.39
N MET A 292 -13.50 -14.22 6.14
CA MET A 292 -13.63 -12.76 6.18
C MET A 292 -14.72 -12.36 7.17
N VAL A 293 -14.44 -11.36 7.99
CA VAL A 293 -15.40 -10.69 8.86
C VAL A 293 -15.53 -9.25 8.39
N VAL A 294 -16.76 -8.79 8.20
CA VAL A 294 -17.04 -7.43 7.73
C VAL A 294 -18.03 -6.75 8.66
N GLU A 295 -17.71 -5.54 9.10
CA GLU A 295 -18.57 -4.72 9.95
C GLU A 295 -18.47 -3.23 9.59
N ASP A 296 -19.59 -2.52 9.72
CA ASP A 296 -19.67 -1.06 9.53
C ASP A 296 -19.09 -0.52 8.21
N SER A 297 -19.07 -1.32 7.15
CA SER A 297 -18.29 -1.05 5.93
C SER A 297 -19.17 -0.71 4.72
N ALA A 298 -18.61 0.07 3.79
CA ALA A 298 -19.24 0.49 2.55
C ALA A 298 -18.57 -0.23 1.37
N LEU A 299 -19.32 -1.03 0.61
CA LEU A 299 -18.80 -1.86 -0.48
C LEU A 299 -19.45 -1.45 -1.82
N ASP A 300 -18.73 -0.69 -2.64
CA ASP A 300 -19.16 -0.26 -3.97
C ASP A 300 -18.50 -1.18 -5.02
N GLY A 301 -19.20 -2.22 -5.47
CA GLY A 301 -18.71 -3.21 -6.42
C GLY A 301 -19.14 -4.63 -6.09
N THR A 302 -18.76 -5.59 -6.96
CA THR A 302 -19.24 -6.97 -6.81
C THR A 302 -18.50 -7.76 -5.73
N CYS A 303 -19.15 -8.79 -5.17
CA CYS A 303 -18.52 -9.70 -4.23
C CYS A 303 -18.52 -11.13 -4.77
N VAL A 304 -17.39 -11.82 -4.65
CA VAL A 304 -17.23 -13.19 -5.17
C VAL A 304 -16.66 -14.10 -4.09
N PHE A 305 -17.48 -15.04 -3.61
CA PHE A 305 -17.07 -16.02 -2.62
C PHE A 305 -17.18 -17.42 -3.19
N LEU A 306 -16.03 -18.10 -3.27
CA LEU A 306 -15.93 -19.44 -3.84
C LEU A 306 -15.90 -20.51 -2.75
N ALA A 307 -15.96 -21.77 -3.16
CA ALA A 307 -16.09 -22.92 -2.27
C ALA A 307 -15.04 -22.89 -1.13
N GLY A 308 -15.51 -23.10 0.09
CA GLY A 308 -14.69 -23.08 1.31
C GLY A 308 -14.51 -21.70 1.94
N ALA A 309 -14.86 -20.61 1.26
CA ALA A 309 -14.84 -19.29 1.87
C ALA A 309 -15.93 -19.16 2.94
N THR A 310 -15.60 -18.54 4.06
CA THR A 310 -16.55 -18.20 5.12
C THR A 310 -16.55 -16.69 5.31
N VAL A 311 -17.62 -16.02 4.87
CA VAL A 311 -17.78 -14.57 5.04
C VAL A 311 -18.89 -14.32 6.05
N THR A 312 -18.55 -13.58 7.10
CA THR A 312 -19.47 -13.24 8.19
C THR A 312 -19.64 -11.74 8.27
N SER A 313 -20.87 -11.26 8.11
CA SER A 313 -21.22 -9.88 8.48
C SER A 313 -21.56 -9.81 9.97
N ILE A 314 -21.03 -8.79 10.66
CA ILE A 314 -21.43 -8.46 12.05
C ILE A 314 -22.56 -7.40 12.07
N GLY A 315 -22.88 -6.79 10.93
CA GLY A 315 -23.89 -5.74 10.80
C GLY A 315 -23.30 -4.37 10.43
N GLY A 316 -24.18 -3.44 10.07
CA GLY A 316 -23.81 -2.04 9.78
C GLY A 316 -23.16 -1.85 8.43
N ASN A 317 -23.16 -2.88 7.58
CA ASN A 317 -22.58 -2.80 6.25
C ASN A 317 -23.62 -2.31 5.22
N VAL A 318 -23.13 -1.62 4.19
CA VAL A 318 -23.91 -1.19 3.01
C VAL A 318 -23.16 -1.58 1.75
N ALA A 319 -23.79 -2.33 0.85
CA ALA A 319 -23.17 -2.76 -0.40
C ALA A 319 -24.02 -2.46 -1.66
N ALA A 320 -23.38 -2.03 -2.75
CA ALA A 320 -24.02 -1.80 -4.04
C ALA A 320 -23.03 -1.88 -5.22
N PRO A 321 -23.44 -2.33 -6.42
CA PRO A 321 -24.46 -3.33 -6.65
C PRO A 321 -23.82 -4.72 -6.52
N ALA A 322 -24.10 -5.48 -5.44
CA ALA A 322 -23.88 -6.94 -5.43
C ALA A 322 -24.21 -7.67 -4.13
N ALA A 323 -24.49 -8.96 -4.35
CA ALA A 323 -24.59 -10.09 -3.43
C ALA A 323 -23.33 -10.36 -2.58
N CYS A 324 -22.95 -9.43 -1.72
CA CYS A 324 -21.90 -9.62 -0.72
C CYS A 324 -22.35 -10.52 0.43
N TRP A 325 -23.65 -10.64 0.68
CA TRP A 325 -24.19 -11.67 1.56
C TRP A 325 -25.63 -12.01 1.18
N THR A 326 -26.19 -13.05 1.80
CA THR A 326 -27.64 -13.14 1.92
C THR A 326 -28.04 -12.25 3.08
N VAL A 327 -28.69 -11.11 2.80
CA VAL A 327 -29.15 -10.12 3.81
C VAL A 327 -29.65 -10.83 5.07
N SER A 328 -28.87 -10.70 6.15
CA SER A 328 -29.23 -11.25 7.44
C SER A 328 -28.89 -10.24 8.52
N GLY A 329 -29.87 -9.89 9.34
CA GLY A 329 -29.69 -8.86 10.35
C GLY A 329 -29.76 -7.44 9.78
N PRO A 330 -28.94 -6.49 10.27
CA PRO A 330 -29.07 -5.05 10.05
C PRO A 330 -28.23 -4.47 8.89
N ASP A 331 -27.80 -5.30 7.93
CA ASP A 331 -27.11 -4.85 6.72
C ASP A 331 -28.08 -4.35 5.62
N LEU A 332 -27.59 -3.53 4.69
CA LEU A 332 -28.33 -3.06 3.50
C LEU A 332 -27.65 -3.49 2.18
N GLU A 333 -28.41 -4.03 1.23
CA GLU A 333 -27.92 -4.44 -0.11
C GLU A 333 -28.96 -4.28 -1.26
N ASP A 334 -28.46 -4.27 -2.50
CA ASP A 334 -29.02 -4.49 -3.87
C ASP A 334 -30.49 -4.10 -4.16
N GLU A 335 -31.49 -4.58 -3.42
CA GLU A 335 -32.90 -4.15 -3.60
C GLU A 335 -33.21 -2.80 -2.91
N VAL A 336 -32.32 -2.35 -2.00
CA VAL A 336 -32.50 -1.12 -1.21
C VAL A 336 -31.54 -0.01 -1.62
N VAL A 337 -30.35 -0.35 -2.14
CA VAL A 337 -29.28 0.62 -2.44
C VAL A 337 -28.65 0.32 -3.81
N PRO A 338 -29.17 0.89 -4.92
CA PRO A 338 -28.60 0.66 -6.26
C PRO A 338 -27.32 1.47 -6.53
N ASP A 339 -27.03 2.48 -5.69
CA ASP A 339 -25.85 3.34 -5.75
C ASP A 339 -25.57 3.86 -4.32
N LEU A 340 -24.33 3.73 -3.86
CA LEU A 340 -23.92 4.26 -2.55
C LEU A 340 -23.79 5.80 -2.54
N ALA A 341 -23.75 6.43 -3.72
CA ALA A 341 -23.52 7.85 -3.92
C ALA A 341 -22.27 8.35 -3.16
N LEU A 342 -21.22 7.54 -3.19
CA LEU A 342 -19.88 7.92 -2.74
C LEU A 342 -19.27 8.92 -3.74
N GLY A 343 -18.79 10.05 -3.22
CA GLY A 343 -18.07 11.05 -4.02
C GLY A 343 -16.78 10.53 -4.65
N ASN A 344 -16.09 11.37 -5.43
CA ASN A 344 -14.78 11.03 -5.98
C ASN A 344 -13.76 10.81 -4.86
N LEU A 345 -12.75 9.96 -5.12
CA LEU A 345 -11.61 9.81 -4.22
C LEU A 345 -10.84 11.14 -4.20
N GLY A 346 -10.68 11.74 -3.03
CA GLY A 346 -10.11 13.08 -2.93
C GLY A 346 -9.60 13.41 -1.53
N ASN A 347 -8.99 14.59 -1.40
CA ASN A 347 -8.55 15.10 -0.10
C ASN A 347 -9.70 15.91 0.54
N PHE A 348 -10.23 15.38 1.63
CA PHE A 348 -11.34 15.98 2.38
C PHE A 348 -10.97 16.30 3.84
N GLY A 349 -9.71 16.70 4.07
CA GLY A 349 -9.24 17.24 5.35
C GLY A 349 -8.53 16.24 6.28
N GLY A 350 -8.33 15.00 5.83
CA GLY A 350 -7.55 13.96 6.54
C GLY A 350 -6.11 13.83 6.05
N GLY A 351 -5.38 12.87 6.64
CA GLY A 351 -4.00 12.56 6.24
C GLY A 351 -3.87 11.73 4.95
N THR A 352 -4.97 11.13 4.48
CA THR A 352 -5.01 10.25 3.30
C THR A 352 -6.30 10.52 2.49
N LEU A 353 -6.34 10.05 1.24
CA LEU A 353 -7.48 10.31 0.34
C LEU A 353 -8.68 9.42 0.71
N THR A 354 -9.88 9.99 0.69
CA THR A 354 -11.10 9.28 1.09
C THR A 354 -12.23 9.48 0.11
N HIS A 355 -13.31 8.70 0.24
CA HIS A 355 -14.60 9.01 -0.37
C HIS A 355 -15.53 9.63 0.67
N LEU A 356 -16.20 10.72 0.31
CA LEU A 356 -17.28 11.27 1.14
C LEU A 356 -18.59 10.53 0.85
N PRO A 357 -19.33 10.07 1.88
CA PRO A 357 -20.74 9.73 1.73
C PRO A 357 -21.53 10.95 1.26
N GLY A 358 -22.41 10.76 0.27
CA GLY A 358 -23.37 11.80 -0.10
C GLY A 358 -24.36 12.12 1.03
N PRO A 359 -24.94 13.33 1.05
CA PRO A 359 -25.99 13.67 2.01
C PRO A 359 -27.22 12.76 1.84
N GLY A 360 -27.72 12.21 2.95
CA GLY A 360 -28.96 11.42 2.96
C GLY A 360 -28.86 10.08 2.23
N THR A 361 -27.64 9.60 1.97
CA THR A 361 -27.42 8.27 1.43
C THR A 361 -27.63 7.20 2.51
N PRO A 362 -27.83 5.94 2.12
CA PRO A 362 -27.94 4.83 3.07
C PRO A 362 -26.67 4.56 3.89
N LEU A 363 -25.56 5.21 3.57
CA LEU A 363 -24.33 5.14 4.36
C LEU A 363 -24.42 5.94 5.66
N VAL A 364 -25.16 7.06 5.63
CA VAL A 364 -25.17 8.02 6.73
C VAL A 364 -25.96 7.46 7.91
N GLY A 365 -25.29 7.31 9.05
CA GLY A 365 -25.85 6.79 10.29
C GLY A 365 -26.24 5.31 10.28
N HIS A 366 -25.67 4.51 9.37
CA HIS A 366 -26.03 3.10 9.22
C HIS A 366 -25.12 2.11 9.97
N ALA A 367 -23.89 2.51 10.34
CA ALA A 367 -23.02 1.67 11.14
C ALA A 367 -23.63 1.37 12.52
N LEU A 368 -23.26 0.23 13.10
CA LEU A 368 -23.86 -0.32 14.31
C LEU A 368 -22.84 -0.50 15.44
N GLY A 369 -23.35 -0.75 16.64
CA GLY A 369 -22.51 -0.99 17.80
C GLY A 369 -21.79 0.26 18.30
N ALA A 370 -20.71 0.08 19.05
CA ALA A 370 -19.84 1.19 19.45
C ALA A 370 -18.86 1.47 18.32
N CYS A 371 -19.14 2.54 17.57
CA CYS A 371 -18.35 3.02 16.46
C CYS A 371 -16.90 3.30 16.89
N THR A 372 -15.97 3.30 15.94
CA THR A 372 -14.64 3.85 16.22
C THR A 372 -14.77 5.32 16.64
N ASP A 373 -13.93 5.77 17.58
CA ASP A 373 -14.02 7.15 18.09
C ASP A 373 -13.81 8.20 16.98
N PHE A 374 -13.02 7.83 15.96
CA PHE A 374 -12.65 8.68 14.84
C PHE A 374 -12.77 7.94 13.50
N ASP A 375 -13.02 8.69 12.44
CA ASP A 375 -12.99 8.23 11.05
C ASP A 375 -11.56 8.24 10.47
N GLN A 376 -11.40 7.84 9.20
CA GLN A 376 -10.11 7.84 8.51
C GLN A 376 -9.35 9.17 8.56
N ARG A 377 -10.08 10.28 8.65
CA ARG A 377 -9.53 11.65 8.64
C ARG A 377 -9.09 12.09 10.03
N GLY A 378 -9.38 11.29 11.06
CA GLY A 378 -9.22 11.66 12.46
C GLY A 378 -10.37 12.54 12.98
N LEU A 379 -11.51 12.59 12.29
CA LEU A 379 -12.69 13.34 12.72
C LEU A 379 -13.63 12.44 13.54
N PRO A 380 -14.35 12.97 14.54
CA PRO A 380 -15.24 12.16 15.38
C PRO A 380 -16.38 11.50 14.60
N ARG A 381 -16.74 10.27 14.96
CA ARG A 381 -17.95 9.60 14.47
C ARG A 381 -19.16 9.91 15.36
N THR A 382 -20.10 10.72 14.89
CA THR A 382 -21.24 11.19 15.70
C THR A 382 -22.56 10.53 15.36
N ASP A 383 -22.82 10.33 14.08
CA ASP A 383 -23.98 9.65 13.50
C ASP A 383 -23.65 8.17 13.21
N CYS A 384 -22.37 7.85 13.02
CA CYS A 384 -21.84 6.52 12.71
C CYS A 384 -22.18 6.06 11.30
N ASP A 385 -21.44 6.59 10.35
CA ASP A 385 -21.58 6.23 8.95
C ASP A 385 -20.86 4.90 8.64
N SER A 386 -21.47 4.13 7.75
CA SER A 386 -20.84 2.94 7.18
C SER A 386 -19.74 3.36 6.20
N GLY A 387 -18.60 2.68 6.27
CA GLY A 387 -17.41 2.99 5.49
C GLY A 387 -16.33 3.69 6.30
N ALA A 388 -15.32 4.23 5.63
CA ALA A 388 -14.13 4.81 6.24
C ALA A 388 -14.35 6.20 6.86
N VAL A 389 -15.35 6.92 6.37
CA VAL A 389 -15.57 8.33 6.65
C VAL A 389 -16.92 8.56 7.32
N GLU A 390 -16.91 9.43 8.32
CA GLU A 390 -18.12 10.01 8.90
C GLU A 390 -18.42 11.35 8.23
N ARG A 391 -19.56 11.50 7.58
CA ARG A 391 -19.97 12.75 6.96
C ARG A 391 -20.22 13.83 8.03
N GLN A 392 -19.53 14.94 7.89
CA GLN A 392 -19.66 16.10 8.79
C GLN A 392 -20.56 17.18 8.18
N ALA A 393 -21.11 18.06 9.03
CA ALA A 393 -21.94 19.19 8.59
C ALA A 393 -21.20 20.19 7.66
N GLY A 394 -19.87 20.19 7.66
CA GLY A 394 -19.02 21.03 6.82
C GLY A 394 -18.47 20.35 5.56
N ASP A 395 -18.77 19.06 5.36
CA ASP A 395 -18.27 18.34 4.18
C ASP A 395 -18.93 18.86 2.89
N PRO A 396 -18.16 19.04 1.80
CA PRO A 396 -18.71 19.48 0.52
C PRO A 396 -19.64 18.42 -0.05
N ASP A 397 -20.71 18.86 -0.74
CA ASP A 397 -21.58 17.91 -1.43
C ASP A 397 -20.86 17.30 -2.65
N PRO A 398 -20.93 15.96 -2.83
CA PRO A 398 -20.21 15.27 -3.90
C PRO A 398 -20.54 15.71 -5.33
N ILE A 399 -21.66 16.42 -5.52
CA ILE A 399 -22.12 16.92 -6.82
C ILE A 399 -21.25 18.07 -7.38
N PHE A 400 -20.34 18.66 -6.58
CA PHE A 400 -19.58 19.86 -6.97
C PHE A 400 -18.06 19.76 -6.82
N VAL A 401 -17.44 18.61 -7.13
CA VAL A 401 -15.96 18.50 -7.13
C VAL A 401 -15.43 17.99 -8.47
N ASP A 402 -15.84 18.65 -9.54
CA ASP A 402 -14.89 19.07 -10.57
C ASP A 402 -14.38 20.44 -10.06
N THR A 403 -13.08 20.56 -9.83
CA THR A 403 -12.46 21.76 -9.25
C THR A 403 -12.35 22.94 -10.22
N PHE A 404 -13.13 23.00 -11.30
CA PHE A 404 -13.02 24.01 -12.37
C PHE A 404 -11.62 24.13 -12.99
N GLU A 405 -10.71 23.19 -12.72
CA GLU A 405 -9.32 23.21 -13.21
C GLU A 405 -9.16 22.64 -14.63
N SER A 406 -10.16 21.92 -15.16
CA SER A 406 -10.08 21.32 -16.50
C SER A 406 -10.66 22.20 -17.61
N ALA A 407 -11.44 23.25 -17.27
CA ALA A 407 -12.20 24.08 -18.21
C ALA A 407 -13.02 23.29 -19.26
N ASP A 408 -13.33 22.01 -19.00
CA ASP A 408 -14.02 21.16 -19.96
C ASP A 408 -15.54 21.21 -19.76
N LEU A 409 -16.19 22.12 -20.48
CA LEU A 409 -17.64 22.27 -20.50
C LEU A 409 -18.34 21.26 -21.46
N SER A 410 -17.63 20.27 -22.00
CA SER A 410 -18.20 19.37 -23.01
C SER A 410 -19.35 18.50 -22.48
N ALA A 411 -19.40 18.26 -21.17
CA ALA A 411 -20.49 17.53 -20.52
C ALA A 411 -21.82 18.32 -20.43
N TRP A 412 -21.80 19.65 -20.62
CA TRP A 412 -22.98 20.50 -20.37
C TRP A 412 -23.68 21.01 -21.64
N SER A 413 -23.19 20.71 -22.85
CA SER A 413 -23.75 21.30 -24.08
C SER A 413 -24.85 20.48 -24.80
N GLN A 414 -25.25 19.30 -24.28
CA GLN A 414 -26.21 18.45 -25.01
C GLN A 414 -27.67 18.50 -24.52
N VAL A 415 -28.02 19.30 -23.52
CA VAL A 415 -29.40 19.35 -23.00
C VAL A 415 -29.94 20.78 -22.92
N ILE A 416 -29.93 21.51 -24.05
CA ILE A 416 -30.97 22.51 -24.34
C ILE A 416 -31.29 22.42 -25.84
N GLY A 417 -32.39 21.74 -26.17
CA GLY A 417 -32.99 21.75 -27.51
C GLY A 417 -33.71 23.08 -27.79
N PRO A 418 -34.05 23.38 -29.05
CA PRO A 418 -34.51 24.69 -29.46
C PRO A 418 -35.99 24.89 -29.10
N ASP A 419 -36.30 26.04 -28.49
CA ASP A 419 -37.61 26.71 -28.56
C ASP A 419 -37.46 28.02 -29.35
#